data_AF-A0A7J7JV17-F1
#
_entry.id   AF-A0A7J7JV17-F1
#
_cell.length_a   1.000
_cell.length_b   1.000
_cell.length_c   1.000
_cell.angle_alpha   90.00
_cell.angle_beta   90.00
_cell.angle_gamma   90.00
#
_symmetry.space_group_name_H-M   'P 1'
#
loop_
_entity.id
_entity.type
_entity.pdbx_description
1 polymer ?
#
loop_
_entity_poly.entity_id
_entity_poly.type
_entity_poly.pdbx_seq_one_letter_code
_entity_poly.pdbx_strand_id
1 'polypeptide(L)'
;MLKSFVKLAQEGADHDDRTLAHLLSNPTNDGGQWQMLVNLIEKYGLIPLSQWPSPVLAENSSRLNTVLNNQLRTNCSILLRMVKEGKTAKELDDAVCTMMSSIFEVISTCLGSPPQVVDFEYYDKDKNYHKVGPITPLQFYQTMFKPLFDLEKQVVLTHDPRSTSPYYKTYTVAYLNNMGSCKPVTYLNLPIEQLKKYTKDSIEADKAVWFGCDVGKEFSSEDATLVTDQFNYKLVLGIDIRGADKATRLLYKDSEMTHAMVFTGINVEENGEVSKYRVENSWGENGGSKGKGYLMMNDAWFDEYVYLVVIDQSLLSEDIIECLKQEPVVLPAWDPMGALAIN
;
A
#
# COMPACT_ATOMS: atom_id res chain seq x y z
N MET A 1 3.41 -14.69 -7.01
CA MET A 1 3.98 -14.39 -8.35
C MET A 1 4.34 -15.61 -9.18
N LEU A 2 5.24 -16.52 -8.77
CA LEU A 2 5.62 -17.69 -9.59
C LEU A 2 4.41 -18.52 -10.05
N LYS A 3 3.44 -18.77 -9.16
CA LYS A 3 2.17 -19.42 -9.50
C LYS A 3 1.34 -18.64 -10.53
N SER A 4 1.42 -17.31 -10.52
CA SER A 4 0.77 -16.45 -11.52
C SER A 4 1.40 -16.65 -12.91
N PHE A 5 2.72 -16.82 -13.00
CA PHE A 5 3.39 -17.15 -14.26
C PHE A 5 2.94 -18.50 -14.82
N VAL A 6 2.84 -19.52 -13.96
CA VAL A 6 2.32 -20.85 -14.36
C VAL A 6 0.88 -20.72 -14.86
N LYS A 7 0.02 -20.03 -14.11
CA LYS A 7 -1.38 -19.80 -14.50
C LYS A 7 -1.48 -19.11 -15.87
N LEU A 8 -0.78 -17.99 -16.04
CA LEU A 8 -0.80 -17.24 -17.31
C LEU A 8 -0.29 -18.10 -18.47
N ALA A 9 0.79 -18.85 -18.28
CA ALA A 9 1.31 -19.75 -19.30
C ALA A 9 0.30 -20.86 -19.67
N GLN A 10 -0.43 -21.41 -18.70
CA GLN A 10 -1.50 -22.39 -18.93
C GLN A 10 -2.70 -21.78 -19.67
N GLU A 11 -2.95 -20.49 -19.47
CA GLU A 11 -3.95 -19.70 -20.20
C GLU A 11 -3.48 -19.27 -21.60
N GLY A 12 -2.25 -19.64 -21.98
CA GLY A 12 -1.68 -19.40 -23.31
C GLY A 12 -0.87 -18.11 -23.43
N ALA A 13 -0.59 -17.41 -22.32
CA ALA A 13 0.28 -16.24 -22.32
C ALA A 13 1.71 -16.61 -22.72
N ASP A 14 2.33 -15.77 -23.54
CA ASP A 14 3.74 -15.84 -23.90
C ASP A 14 4.46 -14.52 -23.53
N HIS A 15 5.70 -14.35 -24.01
CA HIS A 15 6.51 -13.18 -23.73
C HIS A 15 5.93 -11.83 -24.19
N ASP A 16 5.00 -11.80 -25.15
CA ASP A 16 4.37 -10.58 -25.66
C ASP A 16 3.01 -10.31 -24.98
N ASP A 17 2.56 -11.19 -24.08
CA ASP A 17 1.34 -10.98 -23.32
C ASP A 17 1.44 -9.73 -22.44
N ARG A 18 0.45 -8.83 -22.55
CA ARG A 18 0.45 -7.55 -21.82
C ARG A 18 0.40 -7.73 -20.31
N THR A 19 -0.33 -8.73 -19.82
CA THR A 19 -0.44 -9.00 -18.38
C THR A 19 0.90 -9.50 -17.86
N LEU A 20 1.52 -10.43 -18.58
CA LEU A 20 2.83 -10.95 -18.23
C LEU A 20 3.90 -9.85 -18.27
N ALA A 21 3.93 -9.04 -19.32
CA ALA A 21 4.83 -7.90 -19.44
C ALA A 21 4.68 -6.92 -18.27
N HIS A 22 3.44 -6.64 -17.85
CA HIS A 22 3.19 -5.81 -16.67
C HIS A 22 3.75 -6.45 -15.39
N LEU A 23 3.48 -7.73 -15.14
CA LEU A 23 4.01 -8.43 -13.95
C LEU A 23 5.54 -8.52 -13.95
N LEU A 24 6.19 -8.56 -15.11
CA LEU A 24 7.65 -8.59 -15.25
C LEU A 24 8.32 -7.21 -15.19
N SER A 25 7.54 -6.12 -15.25
CA SER A 25 8.07 -4.76 -15.20
C SER A 25 8.79 -4.47 -13.88
N ASN A 26 8.18 -4.81 -12.73
CA ASN A 26 8.80 -4.73 -11.41
C ASN A 26 8.27 -5.82 -10.45
N PRO A 27 8.68 -7.09 -10.62
CA PRO A 27 8.10 -8.21 -9.89
C PRO A 27 8.40 -8.23 -8.38
N THR A 28 9.46 -7.57 -7.91
CA THR A 28 9.77 -7.36 -6.49
C THR A 28 9.63 -5.91 -6.07
N ASN A 29 8.53 -5.27 -6.45
CA ASN A 29 8.22 -3.94 -5.95
C ASN A 29 8.06 -3.97 -4.41
N ASP A 30 8.68 -3.02 -3.71
CA ASP A 30 8.52 -2.84 -2.25
C ASP A 30 7.13 -2.31 -1.90
N GLY A 31 6.52 -1.58 -2.85
CA GLY A 31 5.17 -1.06 -2.70
C GLY A 31 4.11 -2.14 -2.49
N GLY A 32 2.99 -1.76 -1.88
CA GLY A 32 1.91 -2.69 -1.58
C GLY A 32 0.66 -1.96 -1.12
N GLN A 33 -0.45 -2.67 -0.95
CA GLN A 33 -1.75 -2.11 -0.56
C GLN A 33 -2.09 -2.46 0.89
N TRP A 34 -3.09 -1.79 1.48
CA TRP A 34 -3.53 -2.05 2.85
C TRP A 34 -3.81 -3.54 3.12
N GLN A 35 -4.59 -4.21 2.26
CA GLN A 35 -4.88 -5.63 2.45
C GLN A 35 -3.63 -6.52 2.39
N MET A 36 -2.60 -6.13 1.65
CA MET A 36 -1.31 -6.85 1.62
C MET A 36 -0.60 -6.74 2.97
N LEU A 37 -0.65 -5.58 3.63
CA LEU A 37 -0.18 -5.41 5.01
C LEU A 37 -0.97 -6.30 5.98
N VAL A 38 -2.30 -6.28 5.90
CA VAL A 38 -3.18 -7.14 6.73
C VAL A 38 -2.85 -8.61 6.55
N ASN A 39 -2.66 -9.07 5.30
CA ASN A 39 -2.30 -10.46 5.00
C ASN A 39 -0.98 -10.88 5.65
N LEU A 40 0.00 -9.98 5.74
CA LEU A 40 1.27 -10.25 6.41
C LEU A 40 1.11 -10.30 7.92
N ILE A 41 0.43 -9.31 8.51
CA ILE A 41 0.29 -9.22 9.97
C ILE A 41 -0.60 -10.32 10.53
N GLU A 42 -1.71 -10.67 9.87
CA GLU A 42 -2.59 -11.74 10.35
C GLU A 42 -1.91 -13.12 10.29
N LYS A 43 -0.96 -13.32 9.37
CA LYS A 43 -0.23 -14.59 9.25
C LYS A 43 1.02 -14.64 10.12
N TYR A 44 1.81 -13.57 10.14
CA TYR A 44 3.15 -13.55 10.73
C TYR A 44 3.24 -12.69 12.00
N GLY A 45 2.24 -11.88 12.31
CA GLY A 45 2.22 -11.01 13.47
C GLY A 45 3.09 -9.77 13.37
N LEU A 46 3.43 -9.22 14.54
CA LEU A 46 4.26 -8.04 14.71
C LEU A 46 5.28 -8.30 15.81
N ILE A 47 6.40 -7.59 15.76
CA ILE A 47 7.38 -7.53 16.85
C ILE A 47 7.87 -6.10 17.04
N PRO A 48 8.31 -5.74 18.26
CA PRO A 48 8.99 -4.47 18.49
C PRO A 48 10.27 -4.38 17.65
N LEU A 49 10.54 -3.20 17.11
CA LEU A 49 11.74 -2.93 16.29
C LEU A 49 13.05 -3.30 17.00
N SER A 50 13.11 -3.16 18.33
CA SER A 50 14.29 -3.53 19.12
C SER A 50 14.61 -5.03 19.10
N GLN A 51 13.64 -5.88 18.76
CA GLN A 51 13.81 -7.34 18.67
C GLN A 51 14.27 -7.79 17.28
N TRP A 52 14.07 -6.95 16.25
CA TRP A 52 14.53 -7.19 14.90
C TRP A 52 14.82 -5.85 14.20
N PRO A 53 15.98 -5.23 14.51
CA PRO A 53 16.34 -3.95 13.93
C PRO A 53 16.52 -4.08 12.41
N SER A 54 16.13 -3.03 11.69
CA SER A 54 16.22 -3.01 10.22
C SER A 54 17.65 -3.28 9.75
N PRO A 55 17.88 -4.30 8.89
CA PRO A 55 19.17 -4.46 8.24
C PRO A 55 19.38 -3.31 7.23
N VAL A 56 20.64 -2.94 6.98
CA VAL A 56 21.00 -1.84 6.03
C VAL A 56 20.34 -1.99 4.66
N LEU A 57 20.16 -3.23 4.19
CA LEU A 57 19.51 -3.50 2.90
C LEU A 57 17.98 -3.29 2.92
N ALA A 58 17.34 -3.27 4.09
CA ALA A 58 15.94 -2.84 4.21
C ALA A 58 15.80 -1.31 4.02
N GLU A 59 16.86 -0.55 4.27
CA GLU A 59 16.90 0.91 4.09
C GLU A 59 17.39 1.31 2.68
N ASN A 60 17.90 0.35 1.89
CA ASN A 60 18.35 0.55 0.51
C ASN A 60 18.15 -0.72 -0.34
N SER A 61 16.89 -1.00 -0.66
CA SER A 61 16.42 -2.23 -1.30
C SER A 61 16.77 -2.36 -2.79
N SER A 62 17.16 -1.26 -3.46
CA SER A 62 17.33 -1.21 -4.92
C SER A 62 18.22 -2.32 -5.50
N ARG A 63 19.35 -2.63 -4.85
CA ARG A 63 20.26 -3.70 -5.29
C ARG A 63 19.67 -5.09 -5.08
N LEU A 64 19.04 -5.33 -3.94
CA LEU A 64 18.35 -6.59 -3.65
C LEU A 64 17.24 -6.83 -4.68
N ASN A 65 16.41 -5.82 -4.93
CA ASN A 65 15.32 -5.89 -5.90
C ASN A 65 15.83 -6.10 -7.33
N THR A 66 16.98 -5.52 -7.69
CA THR A 66 17.60 -5.79 -9.00
C THR A 66 17.95 -7.28 -9.17
N VAL A 67 18.55 -7.89 -8.14
CA VAL A 67 18.90 -9.32 -8.15
C VAL A 67 17.65 -10.20 -8.19
N LEU A 68 16.66 -9.93 -7.34
CA LEU A 68 15.43 -10.70 -7.28
C LEU A 68 14.60 -10.56 -8.57
N ASN A 69 14.53 -9.35 -9.15
CA ASN A 69 13.86 -9.11 -10.42
C ASN A 69 14.51 -9.92 -11.55
N ASN A 70 15.85 -9.97 -11.62
CA ASN A 70 16.56 -10.81 -12.59
C ASN A 70 16.23 -12.30 -12.41
N GLN A 71 16.24 -12.77 -11.17
CA GLN A 71 15.92 -14.16 -10.84
C GLN A 71 14.47 -14.52 -11.19
N LEU A 72 13.50 -13.67 -10.86
CA LEU A 72 12.07 -13.89 -11.16
C LEU A 72 11.78 -13.88 -12.66
N ARG A 73 12.42 -12.99 -13.43
CA ARG A 73 12.31 -12.97 -14.90
C ARG A 73 12.88 -14.25 -15.52
N THR A 74 14.01 -14.73 -15.02
CA THR A 74 14.60 -16.00 -15.43
C THR A 74 13.67 -17.18 -15.10
N ASN A 75 13.15 -17.23 -13.88
CA ASN A 75 12.20 -18.24 -13.43
C ASN A 75 10.92 -18.24 -14.29
N CYS A 76 10.40 -17.07 -14.63
CA CYS A 76 9.26 -16.92 -15.53
C CYS A 76 9.53 -17.62 -16.88
N SER A 77 10.67 -17.35 -17.51
CA SER A 77 11.03 -17.98 -18.79
C SER A 77 11.07 -19.51 -18.71
N ILE A 78 11.57 -20.05 -17.60
CA ILE A 78 11.66 -21.50 -17.36
C ILE A 78 10.26 -22.08 -17.21
N LEU A 79 9.40 -21.47 -16.39
CA LEU A 79 8.04 -21.93 -16.14
C LEU A 79 7.19 -21.91 -17.43
N LEU A 80 7.27 -20.85 -18.23
CA LEU A 80 6.60 -20.77 -19.54
C LEU A 80 7.02 -21.93 -20.47
N ARG A 81 8.33 -22.20 -20.55
CA ARG A 81 8.86 -23.32 -21.34
C ARG A 81 8.35 -24.66 -20.81
N MET A 82 8.36 -24.88 -19.50
CA MET A 82 7.86 -26.11 -18.89
C MET A 82 6.39 -26.36 -19.24
N VAL A 83 5.55 -25.33 -19.20
CA VAL A 83 4.15 -25.44 -19.61
C VAL A 83 4.03 -25.80 -21.10
N LYS A 84 4.83 -25.15 -21.97
CA LYS A 84 4.86 -25.45 -23.41
C LYS A 84 5.33 -26.88 -23.73
N GLU A 85 6.25 -27.42 -22.93
CA GLU A 85 6.73 -28.80 -23.01
C GLU A 85 5.72 -29.83 -22.47
N GLY A 86 4.57 -29.39 -21.95
CA GLY A 86 3.53 -30.27 -21.41
C GLY A 86 3.90 -30.89 -20.06
N LYS A 87 4.73 -30.21 -19.26
CA LYS A 87 5.08 -30.67 -17.90
C LYS A 87 3.85 -30.80 -17.02
N THR A 88 3.86 -31.82 -16.16
CA THR A 88 2.75 -32.11 -15.25
C THR A 88 2.62 -31.04 -14.16
N ALA A 89 1.44 -30.92 -13.56
CA ALA A 89 1.21 -30.00 -12.44
C ALA A 89 2.22 -30.23 -11.29
N LYS A 90 2.55 -31.49 -11.00
CA LYS A 90 3.55 -31.84 -9.99
C LYS A 90 4.95 -31.33 -10.35
N GLU A 91 5.40 -31.54 -11.58
CA GLU A 91 6.71 -31.04 -12.04
C GLU A 91 6.79 -29.50 -11.96
N LEU A 92 5.69 -28.81 -12.29
CA LEU A 92 5.60 -27.35 -12.18
C LEU A 92 5.66 -26.89 -10.71
N ASP A 93 4.92 -27.55 -9.82
CA ASP A 93 4.94 -27.24 -8.38
C ASP A 93 6.32 -27.51 -7.75
N ASP A 94 6.98 -28.61 -8.12
CA ASP A 94 8.34 -28.94 -7.65
C ASP A 94 9.36 -27.88 -8.11
N ALA A 95 9.24 -27.40 -9.35
CA ALA A 95 10.06 -26.30 -9.86
C ALA A 95 9.79 -24.98 -9.12
N VAL A 96 8.52 -24.62 -8.89
CA VAL A 96 8.15 -23.44 -8.10
C VAL A 96 8.73 -23.53 -6.68
N CYS A 97 8.66 -24.69 -6.03
CA CYS A 97 9.25 -24.90 -4.70
C CYS A 97 10.77 -24.65 -4.70
N THR A 98 11.47 -25.18 -5.69
CA THR A 98 12.93 -25.00 -5.81
C THR A 98 13.30 -23.54 -6.06
N MET A 99 12.56 -22.85 -6.95
CA MET A 99 12.73 -21.42 -7.22
C MET A 99 12.47 -20.58 -5.95
N MET A 100 11.43 -20.91 -5.17
CA MET A 100 11.13 -20.24 -3.92
C MET A 100 12.22 -20.43 -2.86
N SER A 101 12.80 -21.63 -2.75
CA SER A 101 13.93 -21.87 -1.83
C SER A 101 15.12 -20.97 -2.16
N SER A 102 15.46 -20.84 -3.45
CA SER A 102 16.56 -19.96 -3.87
C SER A 102 16.27 -18.47 -3.61
N ILE A 103 15.02 -18.03 -3.83
CA ILE A 103 14.61 -16.66 -3.48
C ILE A 103 14.73 -16.43 -1.96
N PHE A 104 14.28 -17.40 -1.16
CA PHE A 104 14.37 -17.32 0.30
C PHE A 104 15.82 -17.25 0.80
N GLU A 105 16.73 -18.00 0.19
CA GLU A 105 18.16 -17.94 0.51
C GLU A 105 18.76 -16.56 0.24
N VAL A 106 18.45 -15.95 -0.91
CA VAL A 106 18.88 -14.58 -1.24
C VAL A 106 18.35 -13.58 -0.21
N ILE A 107 17.04 -13.61 0.05
CA ILE A 107 16.39 -12.69 1.01
C ILE A 107 16.98 -12.86 2.41
N SER A 108 17.11 -14.10 2.90
CA SER A 108 17.60 -14.38 4.25
C SER A 108 19.09 -14.04 4.41
N THR A 109 19.88 -14.18 3.35
CA THR A 109 21.30 -13.75 3.36
C THR A 109 21.41 -12.23 3.45
N CYS A 110 20.51 -11.50 2.77
CA CYS A 110 20.53 -10.04 2.75
C CYS A 110 19.89 -9.38 3.97
N LEU A 111 18.78 -9.94 4.46
CA LEU A 111 17.94 -9.33 5.50
C LEU A 111 18.00 -10.05 6.85
N GLY A 112 18.64 -11.22 6.91
CA GLY A 112 18.58 -12.12 8.07
C GLY A 112 17.28 -12.94 8.11
N SER A 113 17.15 -13.76 9.15
CA SER A 113 15.96 -14.59 9.39
C SER A 113 15.14 -14.03 10.56
N PRO A 114 13.84 -13.72 10.36
CA PRO A 114 12.99 -13.19 11.43
C PRO A 114 12.96 -14.12 12.65
N PRO A 115 12.95 -13.58 13.88
CA PRO A 115 12.92 -14.39 15.10
C PRO A 115 11.60 -15.14 15.21
N GLN A 116 11.66 -16.41 15.61
CA GLN A 116 10.45 -17.21 15.86
C GLN A 116 9.82 -16.90 17.22
N VAL A 117 10.65 -16.52 18.20
CA VAL A 117 10.26 -16.18 19.57
C VAL A 117 11.15 -15.03 20.03
N VAL A 118 10.58 -14.10 20.78
CA VAL A 118 11.29 -12.95 21.35
C VAL A 118 10.98 -12.79 22.85
N ASP A 119 11.90 -12.17 23.56
CA ASP A 119 11.72 -11.70 24.94
C ASP A 119 11.78 -10.16 24.92
N PHE A 120 10.61 -9.53 24.90
CA PHE A 120 10.54 -8.07 24.83
C PHE A 120 10.60 -7.47 26.23
N GLU A 121 11.65 -6.70 26.50
CA GLU A 121 11.86 -6.01 27.78
C GLU A 121 11.84 -4.50 27.55
N TYR A 122 11.13 -3.75 28.39
CA TYR A 122 11.04 -2.30 28.28
C TYR A 122 10.78 -1.65 29.64
N TYR A 123 11.04 -0.34 29.71
CA TYR A 123 10.62 0.50 30.82
C TYR A 123 9.46 1.38 30.37
N ASP A 124 8.42 1.49 31.19
CA ASP A 124 7.32 2.43 30.93
C ASP A 124 7.72 3.88 31.28
N LYS A 125 6.78 4.82 31.08
CA LYS A 125 7.00 6.25 31.38
C LYS A 125 7.24 6.52 32.88
N ASP A 126 6.79 5.62 33.75
CA ASP A 126 6.99 5.67 35.20
C ASP A 126 8.28 4.98 35.65
N LYS A 127 9.09 4.52 34.70
CA LYS A 127 10.37 3.80 34.90
C LYS A 127 10.20 2.43 35.54
N ASN A 128 9.02 1.81 35.47
CA ASN A 128 8.85 0.42 35.88
C ASN A 128 9.33 -0.51 34.78
N TYR A 129 10.03 -1.58 35.17
CA TYR A 129 10.49 -2.63 34.26
C TYR A 129 9.34 -3.59 33.91
N HIS A 130 9.23 -3.92 32.63
CA HIS A 130 8.27 -4.86 32.08
C HIS A 130 8.96 -5.88 31.18
N LYS A 131 8.41 -7.09 31.14
CA LYS A 131 8.84 -8.15 30.23
C LYS A 131 7.62 -8.87 29.64
N VAL A 132 7.64 -9.05 28.31
CA VAL A 132 6.67 -9.82 27.54
C VAL A 132 7.42 -10.88 26.75
N GLY A 133 7.34 -12.13 27.20
CA GLY A 133 8.01 -13.24 26.54
C GLY A 133 8.26 -14.42 27.47
N PRO A 134 8.69 -15.59 26.93
CA PRO A 134 8.92 -15.84 25.51
C PRO A 134 7.61 -15.85 24.71
N ILE A 135 7.55 -15.12 23.59
CA ILE A 135 6.33 -14.97 22.77
C ILE A 135 6.66 -14.99 21.28
N THR A 136 5.78 -15.59 20.48
CA THR A 136 5.90 -15.53 19.01
C THR A 136 5.42 -14.17 18.48
N PRO A 137 5.90 -13.69 17.31
CA PRO A 137 5.38 -12.50 16.65
C PRO A 137 3.84 -12.48 16.49
N LEU A 138 3.26 -13.63 16.14
CA LEU A 138 1.82 -13.78 15.97
C LEU A 138 1.06 -13.64 17.29
N GLN A 139 1.54 -14.31 18.35
CA GLN A 139 0.95 -14.16 19.68
C GLN A 139 1.09 -12.73 20.20
N PHE A 140 2.23 -12.08 19.98
CA PHE A 140 2.45 -10.69 20.37
C PHE A 140 1.41 -9.77 19.72
N TYR A 141 1.19 -9.89 18.41
CA TYR A 141 0.13 -9.17 17.71
C TYR A 141 -1.27 -9.47 18.30
N GLN A 142 -1.61 -10.75 18.47
CA GLN A 142 -2.94 -11.16 18.92
C GLN A 142 -3.28 -10.71 20.35
N THR A 143 -2.30 -10.67 21.25
CA THR A 143 -2.54 -10.33 22.67
C THR A 143 -2.32 -8.86 22.97
N MET A 144 -1.33 -8.21 22.35
CA MET A 144 -0.94 -6.84 22.68
C MET A 144 -1.55 -5.79 21.74
N PHE A 145 -1.83 -6.14 20.49
CA PHE A 145 -2.20 -5.16 19.45
C PHE A 145 -3.62 -5.34 18.92
N LYS A 146 -4.01 -6.53 18.45
CA LYS A 146 -5.34 -6.79 17.86
C LYS A 146 -6.52 -6.35 18.74
N PRO A 147 -6.48 -6.48 20.09
CA PRO A 147 -7.56 -5.98 20.95
C PRO A 147 -7.70 -4.45 20.95
N LEU A 148 -6.62 -3.72 20.64
CA LEU A 148 -6.58 -2.26 20.59
C LEU A 148 -6.87 -1.73 19.18
N PHE A 149 -6.34 -2.41 18.17
CA PHE A 149 -6.50 -2.05 16.76
C PHE A 149 -6.65 -3.31 15.91
N ASP A 150 -7.90 -3.62 15.56
CA ASP A 150 -8.22 -4.78 14.74
C ASP A 150 -8.16 -4.42 13.25
N LEU A 151 -7.13 -4.91 12.59
CA LEU A 151 -6.86 -4.69 11.17
C LEU A 151 -7.99 -5.21 10.28
N GLU A 152 -8.71 -6.25 10.70
CA GLU A 152 -9.83 -6.80 9.92
C GLU A 152 -11.07 -5.92 9.92
N LYS A 153 -11.14 -4.94 10.84
CA LYS A 153 -12.22 -3.95 10.87
C LYS A 153 -11.90 -2.70 10.07
N GLN A 154 -10.67 -2.59 9.57
CA GLN A 154 -10.24 -1.45 8.76
C GLN A 154 -10.57 -1.73 7.30
N VAL A 155 -11.30 -0.82 6.66
CA VAL A 155 -11.76 -0.97 5.28
C VAL A 155 -11.19 0.13 4.41
N VAL A 156 -10.98 -0.20 3.13
CA VAL A 156 -10.34 0.69 2.17
C VAL A 156 -11.41 1.44 1.39
N LEU A 157 -11.45 2.75 1.56
CA LEU A 157 -12.28 3.66 0.77
C LEU A 157 -11.40 4.35 -0.27
N THR A 158 -11.89 4.48 -1.50
CA THR A 158 -11.16 5.09 -2.60
C THR A 158 -11.99 6.15 -3.29
N HIS A 159 -11.31 7.07 -3.95
CA HIS A 159 -11.91 8.01 -4.89
C HIS A 159 -11.28 7.85 -6.27
N ASP A 160 -11.97 7.12 -7.11
CA ASP A 160 -11.70 6.95 -8.53
C ASP A 160 -12.82 7.63 -9.34
N PRO A 161 -12.59 8.85 -9.85
CA PRO A 161 -13.60 9.60 -10.60
C PRO A 161 -13.74 9.18 -12.07
N ARG A 162 -13.06 8.11 -12.52
CA ARG A 162 -13.20 7.63 -13.89
C ARG A 162 -14.64 7.18 -14.15
N SER A 163 -15.18 7.50 -15.32
CA SER A 163 -16.55 7.12 -15.71
C SER A 163 -16.78 5.59 -15.76
N THR A 164 -15.71 4.81 -15.92
CA THR A 164 -15.72 3.34 -15.88
C THR A 164 -15.81 2.76 -14.46
N SER A 165 -15.66 3.60 -13.44
CA SER A 165 -15.60 3.24 -12.03
C SER A 165 -16.75 3.90 -11.26
N PRO A 166 -18.02 3.52 -11.47
CA PRO A 166 -19.13 4.08 -10.71
C PRO A 166 -18.93 3.95 -9.19
N TYR A 167 -19.38 4.96 -8.46
CA TYR A 167 -19.35 4.98 -7.00
C TYR A 167 -20.27 3.92 -6.38
N TYR A 168 -20.04 3.64 -5.10
CA TYR A 168 -20.77 2.65 -4.30
C TYR A 168 -20.64 1.21 -4.81
N LYS A 169 -19.50 0.94 -5.46
CA LYS A 169 -19.09 -0.37 -5.98
C LYS A 169 -17.75 -0.77 -5.39
N THR A 170 -17.62 -2.06 -5.10
CA THR A 170 -16.37 -2.67 -4.68
C THR A 170 -15.57 -3.08 -5.91
N TYR A 171 -14.26 -2.89 -5.85
CA TYR A 171 -13.33 -3.25 -6.92
C TYR A 171 -12.15 -4.04 -6.37
N THR A 172 -11.49 -4.77 -7.25
CA THR A 172 -10.19 -5.41 -7.03
C THR A 172 -9.35 -5.25 -8.29
N VAL A 173 -8.04 -5.44 -8.19
CA VAL A 173 -7.12 -5.36 -9.34
C VAL A 173 -6.54 -6.75 -9.58
N ALA A 174 -6.64 -7.24 -10.82
CA ALA A 174 -6.15 -8.57 -11.18
C ALA A 174 -4.67 -8.73 -10.84
N TYR A 175 -4.31 -9.86 -10.23
CA TYR A 175 -2.93 -10.20 -9.80
C TYR A 175 -2.29 -9.27 -8.75
N LEU A 176 -3.01 -8.28 -8.22
CA LEU A 176 -2.53 -7.42 -7.13
C LEU A 176 -2.72 -8.09 -5.77
N ASN A 177 -1.73 -8.88 -5.35
CA ASN A 177 -1.68 -9.48 -4.02
C ASN A 177 -0.25 -9.93 -3.69
N ASN A 178 0.10 -9.99 -2.41
CA ASN A 178 1.38 -10.53 -1.94
C ASN A 178 1.31 -12.01 -1.51
N MET A 179 0.10 -12.55 -1.26
CA MET A 179 -0.05 -13.91 -0.73
C MET A 179 -1.21 -14.67 -1.38
N GLY A 180 -0.89 -15.77 -2.07
CA GLY A 180 -1.81 -16.43 -2.99
C GLY A 180 -3.06 -17.07 -2.39
N SER A 181 -3.09 -17.32 -1.08
CA SER A 181 -4.24 -17.93 -0.38
C SER A 181 -4.94 -16.96 0.57
N CYS A 182 -4.61 -15.67 0.51
CA CYS A 182 -5.14 -14.66 1.44
C CYS A 182 -6.20 -13.78 0.78
N LYS A 183 -6.84 -12.94 1.59
CA LYS A 183 -7.88 -12.00 1.14
C LYS A 183 -7.32 -11.13 0.00
N PRO A 184 -8.06 -10.96 -1.10
CA PRO A 184 -7.65 -10.10 -2.21
C PRO A 184 -7.71 -8.63 -1.80
N VAL A 185 -6.88 -7.80 -2.42
CA VAL A 185 -7.02 -6.35 -2.29
C VAL A 185 -8.39 -5.94 -2.80
N THR A 186 -9.19 -5.31 -1.95
CA THR A 186 -10.51 -4.78 -2.30
C THR A 186 -10.62 -3.36 -1.80
N TYR A 187 -11.40 -2.55 -2.51
CA TYR A 187 -11.71 -1.18 -2.11
C TYR A 187 -13.11 -0.78 -2.58
N LEU A 188 -13.76 0.07 -1.80
CA LEU A 188 -15.03 0.68 -2.13
C LEU A 188 -14.80 2.06 -2.75
N ASN A 189 -15.28 2.28 -3.97
CA ASN A 189 -15.18 3.59 -4.61
C ASN A 189 -16.30 4.53 -4.16
N LEU A 190 -15.97 5.75 -3.74
CA LEU A 190 -16.91 6.75 -3.22
C LEU A 190 -16.61 8.16 -3.75
N PRO A 191 -17.59 9.07 -3.70
CA PRO A 191 -17.34 10.50 -3.89
C PRO A 191 -16.31 11.02 -2.89
N ILE A 192 -15.47 11.98 -3.30
CA ILE A 192 -14.36 12.50 -2.47
C ILE A 192 -14.84 13.07 -1.13
N GLU A 193 -16.02 13.69 -1.13
CA GLU A 193 -16.67 14.21 0.07
C GLU A 193 -16.89 13.16 1.15
N GLN A 194 -17.18 11.91 0.77
CA GLN A 194 -17.33 10.80 1.72
C GLN A 194 -15.97 10.45 2.35
N LEU A 195 -14.89 10.45 1.57
CA LEU A 195 -13.54 10.19 2.08
C LEU A 195 -13.14 11.27 3.08
N LYS A 196 -13.37 12.55 2.75
CA LYS A 196 -13.11 13.68 3.66
C LYS A 196 -13.94 13.56 4.94
N LYS A 197 -15.24 13.26 4.81
CA LYS A 197 -16.14 13.08 5.96
C LYS A 197 -15.65 11.98 6.88
N TYR A 198 -15.38 10.77 6.36
CA TYR A 198 -14.94 9.65 7.20
C TYR A 198 -13.54 9.86 7.77
N THR A 199 -12.67 10.59 7.05
CA THR A 199 -11.38 11.01 7.59
C THR A 199 -11.58 11.94 8.79
N LYS A 200 -12.45 12.95 8.67
CA LYS A 200 -12.82 13.85 9.77
C LYS A 200 -13.38 13.06 10.96
N ASP A 201 -14.36 12.20 10.73
CA ASP A 201 -14.99 11.39 11.78
C ASP A 201 -13.98 10.50 12.51
N SER A 202 -13.02 9.92 11.77
CA SER A 202 -11.96 9.08 12.35
C SER A 202 -11.02 9.88 13.23
N ILE A 203 -10.57 11.06 12.77
CA ILE A 203 -9.68 11.92 13.56
C ILE A 203 -10.39 12.47 14.80
N GLU A 204 -11.68 12.84 14.69
CA GLU A 204 -12.50 13.26 15.84
C GLU A 204 -12.76 12.10 16.83
N ALA A 205 -12.68 10.85 16.37
CA ALA A 205 -12.74 9.64 17.19
C ALA A 205 -11.37 9.18 17.72
N ASP A 206 -10.34 10.04 17.66
CA ASP A 206 -8.96 9.77 18.10
C ASP A 206 -8.30 8.58 17.37
N LYS A 207 -8.66 8.40 16.08
CA LYS A 207 -8.12 7.36 15.20
C LYS A 207 -7.42 7.98 14.00
N ALA A 208 -6.10 7.84 13.96
CA ALA A 208 -5.28 8.24 12.81
C ALA A 208 -5.66 7.46 11.55
N VAL A 209 -5.53 8.09 10.37
CA VAL A 209 -6.02 7.54 9.10
C VAL A 209 -4.85 7.30 8.15
N TRP A 210 -4.60 6.04 7.82
CA TRP A 210 -3.67 5.70 6.74
C TRP A 210 -4.30 6.07 5.38
N PHE A 211 -3.54 6.75 4.53
CA PHE A 211 -4.04 7.19 3.24
C PHE A 211 -2.97 7.07 2.16
N GLY A 212 -3.43 6.98 0.91
CA GLY A 212 -2.58 6.92 -0.26
C GLY A 212 -2.87 8.06 -1.23
N CYS A 213 -1.80 8.63 -1.78
CA CYS A 213 -1.86 9.85 -2.59
C CYS A 213 -0.75 9.89 -3.66
N ASP A 214 -0.80 10.90 -4.53
CA ASP A 214 0.32 11.27 -5.40
C ASP A 214 1.18 12.37 -4.74
N VAL A 215 2.06 11.98 -3.82
CA VAL A 215 2.84 12.94 -2.99
C VAL A 215 3.78 13.81 -3.83
N GLY A 216 4.14 13.40 -5.05
CA GLY A 216 5.02 14.18 -5.91
C GLY A 216 4.37 15.44 -6.49
N LYS A 217 3.04 15.54 -6.46
CA LYS A 217 2.29 16.64 -7.05
C LYS A 217 2.18 17.80 -6.07
N GLU A 218 2.63 18.98 -6.52
CA GLU A 218 2.56 20.23 -5.74
C GLU A 218 3.01 20.03 -4.28
N PHE A 219 4.16 19.36 -4.12
CA PHE A 219 4.84 19.13 -2.85
C PHE A 219 6.04 20.07 -2.70
N SER A 220 6.14 20.72 -1.54
CA SER A 220 7.32 21.50 -1.15
C SER A 220 7.98 20.80 0.03
N SER A 221 9.17 20.23 -0.21
CA SER A 221 9.99 19.67 0.85
C SER A 221 10.55 20.75 1.78
N GLU A 222 10.84 21.95 1.26
CA GLU A 222 11.36 23.08 2.04
C GLU A 222 10.37 23.57 3.10
N ASP A 223 9.10 23.63 2.71
CA ASP A 223 8.03 24.14 3.58
C ASP A 223 7.22 23.03 4.24
N ALA A 224 7.51 21.77 3.91
CA ALA A 224 6.75 20.60 4.35
C ALA A 224 5.24 20.73 4.05
N THR A 225 4.91 21.09 2.80
CA THR A 225 3.54 21.38 2.39
C THR A 225 3.08 20.61 1.15
N LEU A 226 1.79 20.27 1.17
CA LEU A 226 1.01 19.68 0.08
C LEU A 226 -0.15 20.63 -0.20
N VAL A 227 0.12 21.68 -0.99
CA VAL A 227 -0.79 22.80 -1.17
C VAL A 227 -0.99 23.07 -2.65
N THR A 228 -2.24 23.05 -3.07
CA THR A 228 -2.66 23.48 -4.40
C THR A 228 -2.26 24.93 -4.68
N ASP A 229 -1.77 25.22 -5.89
CA ASP A 229 -1.30 26.55 -6.35
C ASP A 229 -0.09 27.13 -5.62
N GLN A 230 0.61 26.35 -4.79
CA GLN A 230 1.81 26.86 -4.11
C GLN A 230 2.94 27.22 -5.10
N PHE A 231 2.92 26.64 -6.30
CA PHE A 231 3.83 26.95 -7.40
C PHE A 231 3.06 27.59 -8.55
N ASN A 232 3.38 28.85 -8.87
CA ASN A 232 2.67 29.58 -9.92
C ASN A 232 3.25 29.28 -11.33
N TYR A 233 3.04 28.05 -11.81
CA TYR A 233 3.52 27.59 -13.12
C TYR A 233 2.98 28.43 -14.28
N LYS A 234 1.73 28.90 -14.18
CA LYS A 234 1.14 29.75 -15.22
C LYS A 234 1.87 31.08 -15.37
N LEU A 235 2.26 31.70 -14.26
CA LEU A 235 3.02 32.94 -14.27
C LEU A 235 4.45 32.74 -14.80
N VAL A 236 5.12 31.64 -14.44
CA VAL A 236 6.53 31.41 -14.78
C VAL A 236 6.71 30.80 -16.18
N LEU A 237 5.87 29.83 -16.55
CA LEU A 237 6.01 29.00 -17.74
C LEU A 237 4.90 29.20 -18.78
N GLY A 238 3.83 29.92 -18.44
CA GLY A 238 2.68 30.14 -19.33
C GLY A 238 1.78 28.92 -19.52
N ILE A 239 1.97 27.86 -18.71
CA ILE A 239 1.18 26.61 -18.79
C ILE A 239 0.37 26.40 -17.50
N ASP A 240 -0.82 25.80 -17.66
CA ASP A 240 -1.64 25.34 -16.55
C ASP A 240 -1.46 23.84 -16.37
N ILE A 241 -0.76 23.44 -15.30
CA ILE A 241 -0.49 22.03 -15.01
C ILE A 241 -1.70 21.29 -14.44
N ARG A 242 -2.77 22.00 -14.05
CA ARG A 242 -4.04 21.41 -13.59
C ARG A 242 -5.17 21.59 -14.61
N GLY A 243 -4.83 21.81 -15.88
CA GLY A 243 -5.82 21.92 -16.96
C GLY A 243 -6.60 20.61 -17.22
N ALA A 244 -6.16 19.48 -16.67
CA ALA A 244 -6.84 18.19 -16.72
C ALA A 244 -7.42 17.83 -15.35
N ASP A 245 -8.65 17.30 -15.34
CA ASP A 245 -9.28 16.79 -14.11
C ASP A 245 -8.62 15.49 -13.61
N LYS A 246 -8.95 15.10 -12.38
CA LYS A 246 -8.38 13.91 -11.71
C LYS A 246 -8.59 12.62 -12.49
N ALA A 247 -9.76 12.45 -13.13
CA ALA A 247 -10.06 11.28 -13.96
C ALA A 247 -9.15 11.22 -15.20
N THR A 248 -8.96 12.35 -15.87
CA THR A 248 -8.06 12.49 -17.01
C THR A 248 -6.62 12.19 -16.61
N ARG A 249 -6.16 12.71 -15.47
CA ARG A 249 -4.80 12.44 -14.98
C ARG A 249 -4.55 10.95 -14.70
N LEU A 250 -5.54 10.24 -14.14
CA LEU A 250 -5.48 8.77 -13.96
C LEU A 250 -5.43 8.01 -15.30
N LEU A 251 -6.28 8.40 -16.26
CA LEU A 251 -6.39 7.72 -17.56
C LEU A 251 -5.14 7.92 -18.42
N TYR A 252 -4.56 9.11 -18.38
CA TYR A 252 -3.44 9.51 -19.22
C TYR A 252 -2.08 9.48 -18.52
N LYS A 253 -2.00 8.77 -17.38
CA LYS A 253 -0.74 8.45 -16.68
C LYS A 253 0.03 9.68 -16.18
N ASP A 254 -0.69 10.75 -15.86
CA ASP A 254 -0.11 11.94 -15.24
C ASP A 254 -0.09 11.83 -13.71
N SER A 255 -1.09 11.16 -13.12
CA SER A 255 -1.16 10.95 -11.68
C SER A 255 -1.69 9.56 -11.35
N GLU A 256 -1.13 8.98 -10.30
CA GLU A 256 -1.57 7.75 -9.66
C GLU A 256 -1.09 7.74 -8.22
N MET A 257 -1.52 6.76 -7.44
CA MET A 257 -1.14 6.67 -6.04
C MET A 257 0.33 6.21 -5.91
N THR A 258 1.20 7.13 -5.48
CA THR A 258 2.66 6.93 -5.42
C THR A 258 3.19 6.78 -4.01
N HIS A 259 2.47 7.21 -2.97
CA HIS A 259 2.98 7.16 -1.60
C HIS A 259 1.88 7.01 -0.56
N ALA A 260 2.22 6.42 0.58
CA ALA A 260 1.33 6.24 1.73
C ALA A 260 1.82 7.02 2.95
N MET A 261 0.90 7.68 3.65
CA MET A 261 1.17 8.47 4.84
C MET A 261 0.01 8.34 5.84
N VAL A 262 0.06 9.07 6.95
CA VAL A 262 -0.96 8.99 8.01
C VAL A 262 -1.49 10.37 8.36
N PHE A 263 -2.81 10.59 8.30
CA PHE A 263 -3.43 11.77 8.89
C PHE A 263 -3.46 11.63 10.41
N THR A 264 -3.00 12.66 11.11
CA THR A 264 -2.90 12.71 12.58
C THR A 264 -3.60 13.90 13.21
N GLY A 265 -4.21 14.76 12.39
CA GLY A 265 -4.95 15.93 12.86
C GLY A 265 -5.61 16.68 11.72
N ILE A 266 -6.59 17.50 12.06
CA ILE A 266 -7.34 18.35 11.13
C ILE A 266 -7.53 19.74 11.76
N ASN A 267 -7.68 20.75 10.90
CA ASN A 267 -8.15 22.07 11.30
C ASN A 267 -9.59 22.24 10.82
N VAL A 268 -10.54 22.31 11.76
CA VAL A 268 -11.97 22.53 11.50
C VAL A 268 -12.27 24.00 11.69
N GLU A 269 -12.79 24.65 10.65
CA GLU A 269 -13.20 26.05 10.66
C GLU A 269 -14.54 26.24 11.40
N GLU A 270 -14.92 27.49 11.68
CA GLU A 270 -16.17 27.80 12.42
C GLU A 270 -17.45 27.26 11.74
N ASN A 271 -17.41 27.10 10.41
CA ASN A 271 -18.51 26.54 9.62
C ASN A 271 -18.55 24.99 9.64
N GLY A 272 -17.61 24.34 10.31
CA GLY A 272 -17.48 22.88 10.38
C GLY A 272 -16.69 22.23 9.24
N GLU A 273 -16.21 23.00 8.27
CA GLU A 273 -15.40 22.50 7.16
C GLU A 273 -13.95 22.28 7.60
N VAL A 274 -13.29 21.28 7.01
CA VAL A 274 -11.85 21.05 7.23
C VAL A 274 -11.08 21.90 6.24
N SER A 275 -10.18 22.76 6.72
CA SER A 275 -9.33 23.56 5.82
C SER A 275 -7.96 22.94 5.58
N LYS A 276 -7.44 22.20 6.56
CA LYS A 276 -6.08 21.64 6.54
C LYS A 276 -5.99 20.33 7.32
N TYR A 277 -5.05 19.49 6.92
CA TYR A 277 -4.72 18.21 7.51
C TYR A 277 -3.26 18.20 7.98
N ARG A 278 -3.02 17.59 9.14
CA ARG A 278 -1.68 17.24 9.62
C ARG A 278 -1.35 15.83 9.15
N VAL A 279 -0.26 15.69 8.41
CA VAL A 279 0.20 14.44 7.82
C VAL A 279 1.50 14.01 8.48
N GLU A 280 1.56 12.79 9.00
CA GLU A 280 2.81 12.14 9.41
C GLU A 280 3.40 11.37 8.22
N ASN A 281 4.67 11.64 7.94
CA ASN A 281 5.42 11.00 6.86
C ASN A 281 6.54 10.10 7.41
N SER A 282 7.10 9.24 6.56
CA SER A 282 8.08 8.21 6.92
C SER A 282 9.52 8.51 6.47
N TRP A 283 9.82 9.75 6.06
CA TRP A 283 11.14 10.17 5.57
C TRP A 283 12.07 10.69 6.68
N GLY A 284 11.77 10.35 7.93
CA GLY A 284 12.50 10.80 9.12
C GLY A 284 12.25 12.27 9.46
N GLU A 285 12.83 12.74 10.58
CA GLU A 285 12.60 14.10 11.08
C GLU A 285 13.03 15.19 10.08
N ASN A 286 14.02 14.90 9.24
CA ASN A 286 14.55 15.84 8.24
C ASN A 286 13.92 15.69 6.84
N GLY A 287 13.06 14.68 6.63
CA GLY A 287 12.50 14.34 5.31
C GLY A 287 11.49 15.35 4.75
N GLY A 288 11.11 16.35 5.54
CA GLY A 288 10.32 17.50 5.10
C GLY A 288 10.76 18.69 5.94
N SER A 289 11.76 19.43 5.44
CA SER A 289 12.36 20.60 6.10
C SER A 289 11.31 21.46 6.81
N LYS A 290 11.66 21.94 8.01
CA LYS A 290 10.79 22.64 8.98
C LYS A 290 9.72 21.78 9.67
N GLY A 291 9.15 20.76 9.02
CA GLY A 291 8.01 19.98 9.51
C GLY A 291 8.32 18.87 10.53
N LYS A 292 9.60 18.55 10.79
CA LYS A 292 10.04 17.49 11.72
C LYS A 292 9.36 16.12 11.44
N GLY A 293 9.31 15.73 10.17
CA GLY A 293 8.64 14.49 9.73
C GLY A 293 7.14 14.62 9.47
N TYR A 294 6.54 15.79 9.73
CA TYR A 294 5.14 16.08 9.42
C TYR A 294 5.01 17.05 8.23
N LEU A 295 3.90 16.92 7.49
CA LEU A 295 3.49 17.85 6.43
C LEU A 295 2.16 18.51 6.78
N MET A 296 1.92 19.70 6.23
CA MET A 296 0.60 20.33 6.19
C MET A 296 0.02 20.18 4.79
N MET A 297 -1.21 19.67 4.71
CA MET A 297 -1.94 19.52 3.46
C MET A 297 -3.21 20.37 3.50
N ASN A 298 -3.48 21.18 2.48
CA ASN A 298 -4.76 21.89 2.40
C ASN A 298 -5.86 20.99 1.82
N ASP A 299 -7.12 21.36 2.08
CA ASP A 299 -8.27 20.55 1.66
C ASP A 299 -8.38 20.36 0.15
N ALA A 300 -8.07 21.40 -0.63
CA ALA A 300 -8.05 21.30 -2.09
C ALA A 300 -6.97 20.31 -2.63
N TRP A 301 -5.86 20.10 -1.92
CA TRP A 301 -4.89 19.07 -2.32
C TRP A 301 -5.44 17.66 -2.06
N PHE A 302 -6.24 17.48 -0.98
CA PHE A 302 -6.98 16.23 -0.75
C PHE A 302 -7.81 15.88 -1.99
N ASP A 303 -8.57 16.84 -2.51
CA ASP A 303 -9.44 16.65 -3.67
C ASP A 303 -8.68 16.15 -4.89
N GLU A 304 -7.54 16.76 -5.18
CA GLU A 304 -6.81 16.52 -6.42
C GLU A 304 -5.96 15.25 -6.39
N TYR A 305 -5.37 14.91 -5.23
CA TYR A 305 -4.27 13.93 -5.19
C TYR A 305 -4.37 12.85 -4.11
N VAL A 306 -5.37 12.85 -3.22
CA VAL A 306 -5.66 11.70 -2.34
C VAL A 306 -6.59 10.72 -3.05
N TYR A 307 -6.18 9.45 -3.15
CA TYR A 307 -6.93 8.42 -3.87
C TYR A 307 -7.59 7.40 -2.95
N LEU A 308 -7.09 7.28 -1.72
CA LEU A 308 -7.47 6.23 -0.80
C LEU A 308 -7.35 6.70 0.65
N VAL A 309 -8.28 6.25 1.50
CA VAL A 309 -8.18 6.31 2.96
C VAL A 309 -8.62 4.96 3.57
N VAL A 310 -8.03 4.60 4.70
CA VAL A 310 -8.41 3.41 5.47
C VAL A 310 -9.16 3.83 6.72
N ILE A 311 -10.38 3.33 6.86
CA ILE A 311 -11.32 3.76 7.90
C ILE A 311 -11.80 2.54 8.69
N ASP A 312 -11.97 2.71 10.00
CA ASP A 312 -12.63 1.71 10.83
C ASP A 312 -14.10 1.59 10.42
N GLN A 313 -14.52 0.39 10.03
CA GLN A 313 -15.89 0.15 9.55
C GLN A 313 -16.97 0.54 10.57
N SER A 314 -16.64 0.63 11.87
CA SER A 314 -17.61 1.09 12.89
C SER A 314 -18.06 2.53 12.71
N LEU A 315 -17.32 3.34 11.93
CA LEU A 315 -17.63 4.73 11.64
C LEU A 315 -18.51 4.88 10.38
N LEU A 316 -18.68 3.80 9.61
CA LEU A 316 -19.41 3.84 8.36
C LEU A 316 -20.91 3.67 8.58
N SER A 317 -21.68 4.33 7.74
CA SER A 317 -23.13 4.15 7.67
C SER A 317 -23.51 2.77 7.12
N GLU A 318 -24.70 2.30 7.47
CA GLU A 318 -25.16 0.94 7.13
C GLU A 318 -25.22 0.69 5.60
N ASP A 319 -25.57 1.70 4.82
CA ASP A 319 -25.60 1.65 3.35
C ASP A 319 -24.19 1.47 2.76
N ILE A 320 -23.18 2.13 3.34
CA ILE A 320 -21.78 1.96 2.94
C ILE A 320 -21.27 0.56 3.33
N ILE A 321 -21.64 0.08 4.51
CA ILE A 321 -21.31 -1.30 4.95
C ILE A 321 -21.91 -2.34 4.01
N GLU A 322 -23.14 -2.13 3.54
CA GLU A 322 -23.76 -3.04 2.59
C GLU A 322 -23.02 -3.03 1.24
N CYS A 323 -22.50 -1.88 0.81
CA CYS A 323 -21.71 -1.80 -0.42
C CYS A 323 -20.43 -2.66 -0.35
N LEU A 324 -19.79 -2.77 0.81
CA LEU A 324 -18.58 -3.58 1.00
C LEU A 324 -18.83 -5.09 0.80
N LYS A 325 -20.07 -5.56 0.90
CA LYS A 325 -20.42 -6.99 0.72
C LYS A 325 -20.60 -7.41 -0.74
N GLN A 326 -20.57 -6.44 -1.67
CA GLN A 326 -20.70 -6.72 -3.10
C GLN A 326 -19.51 -7.52 -3.63
N GLU A 327 -19.77 -8.39 -4.60
CA GLU A 327 -18.69 -9.04 -5.36
C GLU A 327 -17.87 -7.97 -6.10
N PRO A 328 -16.54 -7.92 -5.92
CA PRO A 328 -15.72 -6.86 -6.48
C PRO A 328 -15.63 -6.93 -8.00
N VAL A 329 -15.74 -5.79 -8.66
CA VAL A 329 -15.41 -5.65 -10.08
C VAL A 329 -13.90 -5.81 -10.26
N VAL A 330 -13.49 -6.74 -11.12
CA VAL A 330 -12.07 -7.03 -11.36
C VAL A 330 -11.52 -6.09 -12.44
N LEU A 331 -10.62 -5.19 -12.04
CA LEU A 331 -9.90 -4.30 -12.94
C LEU A 331 -8.65 -4.99 -13.53
N PRO A 332 -8.16 -4.54 -14.70
CA PRO A 332 -6.93 -5.06 -15.29
C PRO A 332 -5.71 -4.90 -14.37
N ALA A 333 -4.70 -5.77 -14.50
CA ALA A 333 -3.52 -5.76 -13.62
C ALA A 333 -2.76 -4.42 -13.62
N TRP A 334 -2.79 -3.69 -14.74
CA TRP A 334 -2.12 -2.40 -14.94
C TRP A 334 -3.01 -1.18 -14.62
N ASP A 335 -4.14 -1.38 -13.94
CA ASP A 335 -5.03 -0.30 -13.54
C ASP A 335 -4.31 0.64 -12.53
N PRO A 336 -4.38 1.98 -12.70
CA PRO A 336 -3.68 2.93 -11.82
C PRO A 336 -4.12 2.85 -10.35
N MET A 337 -5.32 2.32 -10.06
CA MET A 337 -5.77 2.11 -8.67
C MET A 337 -5.10 0.91 -7.99
N GLY A 338 -4.23 0.17 -8.71
CA GLY A 338 -3.38 -0.85 -8.12
C GLY A 338 -2.05 -0.32 -7.57
N ALA A 339 -1.64 0.88 -7.96
CA ALA A 339 -0.37 1.49 -7.57
C ALA A 339 -0.34 1.88 -6.08
N LEU A 340 0.79 1.65 -5.41
CA LEU A 340 1.17 2.35 -4.18
C LEU A 340 2.68 2.19 -3.97
N ALA A 341 3.39 3.28 -3.65
CA ALA A 341 4.84 3.26 -3.40
C ALA A 341 5.62 2.64 -4.58
N ILE A 342 5.29 3.07 -5.80
CA ILE A 342 6.07 2.70 -7.00
C ILE A 342 7.37 3.50 -6.96
N ASN A 343 8.47 2.81 -6.70
CA ASN A 343 9.84 3.34 -6.83
C ASN A 343 10.41 3.11 -8.23
#